data_AF-A0A7C9E8D2-F1
#
_entry.id   AF-A0A7C9E8D2-F1
#
_cell.length_a   1.000
_cell.length_b   1.000
_cell.length_c   1.000
_cell.angle_alpha   90.00
_cell.angle_beta   90.00
_cell.angle_gamma   90.00
#
_symmetry.space_group_name_H-M   'P 1'
#
loop_
_entity.id
_entity.type
_entity.pdbx_description
1 polymer ?
#
loop_
_entity_poly.entity_id
_entity_poly.type
_entity_poly.pdbx_seq_one_letter_code
_entity_poly.pdbx_strand_id
1 'polypeptide(L)'
;FPNDAYDLIHCARCRVPWHEDGGKPLLELNRVLRPGGFFVWSATPVYLNDERHVSIWNSMVALTQSMCWKMVTKAMAPTGVGLVVYQKPTSPSCYKERQKNDPPMCRTTA
;
A
#
# COMPACT_ATOMS: atom_id res chain seq x y z
N PHE A 1 11.59 -1.83 -13.48
CA PHE A 1 10.94 -0.53 -13.79
C PHE A 1 11.69 0.61 -13.11
N PRO A 2 11.81 1.79 -13.76
CA PRO A 2 12.39 2.97 -13.15
C PRO A 2 11.56 3.45 -11.94
N ASN A 3 12.15 4.32 -11.12
CA ASN A 3 11.42 4.97 -10.02
C ASN A 3 10.38 5.94 -10.57
N ASP A 4 9.29 6.14 -9.81
CA ASP A 4 8.26 7.13 -10.13
C ASP A 4 7.75 7.04 -11.59
N ALA A 5 7.52 5.81 -12.05
CA ALA A 5 7.13 5.50 -13.43
C ALA A 5 5.62 5.58 -13.66
N TYR A 6 4.81 5.31 -12.63
CA TYR A 6 3.36 5.13 -12.75
C TYR A 6 2.58 6.12 -11.90
N ASP A 7 1.49 6.67 -12.45
CA ASP A 7 0.52 7.48 -11.70
C ASP A 7 -0.51 6.61 -10.95
N LEU A 8 -0.81 5.42 -11.48
CA LEU A 8 -1.75 4.47 -10.90
C LEU A 8 -1.31 3.04 -11.16
N ILE A 9 -1.43 2.20 -10.14
CA ILE A 9 -1.29 0.74 -10.25
C ILE A 9 -2.55 0.10 -9.70
N HIS A 10 -3.16 -0.79 -10.49
CA HIS A 10 -4.30 -1.60 -10.05
C HIS A 10 -3.89 -3.06 -9.95
N CYS A 11 -4.04 -3.65 -8.76
CA CYS A 11 -4.02 -5.09 -8.58
C CYS A 11 -5.46 -5.60 -8.41
N ALA A 12 -5.95 -6.33 -9.40
CA ALA A 12 -7.21 -7.06 -9.35
C ALA A 12 -6.92 -8.54 -9.12
N ARG A 13 -7.24 -9.05 -7.92
CA ARG A 13 -7.05 -10.47 -7.52
C ARG A 13 -5.66 -11.03 -7.86
N CYS A 14 -4.61 -10.20 -7.79
CA CYS A 14 -3.26 -10.58 -8.20
C CYS A 14 -2.57 -11.59 -7.27
N ARG A 15 -3.16 -11.91 -6.10
CA ARG A 15 -2.63 -12.84 -5.09
C ARG A 15 -1.21 -12.52 -4.59
N VAL A 16 -0.76 -11.28 -4.78
CA VAL A 16 0.51 -10.80 -4.22
C VAL A 16 0.34 -10.62 -2.70
N PRO A 17 1.19 -11.24 -1.87
CA PRO A 17 1.14 -11.07 -0.42
C PRO A 17 1.79 -9.75 0.00
N TRP A 18 1.11 -8.63 -0.23
CA TRP A 18 1.66 -7.28 -0.05
C TRP A 18 2.20 -6.96 1.36
N HIS A 19 1.69 -7.66 2.38
CA HIS A 19 2.04 -7.48 3.80
C HIS A 19 3.17 -8.40 4.28
N GLU A 20 3.55 -9.41 3.50
CA GLU A 20 4.58 -10.38 3.87
C GLU A 20 5.99 -9.84 3.57
N ASP A 21 7.01 -10.62 3.94
CA ASP A 21 8.43 -10.29 3.73
C ASP A 21 8.85 -8.91 4.28
N GLY A 22 8.21 -8.47 5.37
CA GLY A 22 8.42 -7.13 5.94
C GLY A 22 7.87 -6.01 5.07
N GLY A 23 6.88 -6.30 4.22
CA GLY A 23 6.24 -5.33 3.33
C GLY A 23 7.03 -5.04 2.04
N LYS A 24 8.07 -5.83 1.73
CA LYS A 24 8.91 -5.64 0.53
C LYS A 24 8.12 -5.48 -0.77
N PRO A 25 7.06 -6.28 -1.06
CA PRO A 25 6.30 -6.08 -2.28
C PRO A 25 5.65 -4.69 -2.34
N LEU A 26 5.11 -4.19 -1.23
CA LEU A 26 4.49 -2.87 -1.17
C LEU A 26 5.53 -1.74 -1.23
N LEU A 27 6.74 -1.97 -0.71
CA LEU A 27 7.85 -1.03 -0.83
C LEU A 27 8.34 -0.88 -2.27
N GLU A 28 8.42 -1.99 -3.01
CA GLU A 28 8.73 -1.93 -4.45
C GLU A 28 7.64 -1.20 -5.22
N LEU A 29 6.38 -1.41 -4.85
CA LEU A 29 5.25 -0.67 -5.41
C LEU A 29 5.34 0.83 -5.09
N ASN A 30 5.76 1.20 -3.87
CA ASN A 30 6.03 2.58 -3.49
C ASN A 30 7.21 3.22 -4.25
N ARG A 31 8.22 2.44 -4.63
CA ARG A 31 9.35 2.92 -5.45
C ARG A 31 8.91 3.28 -6.88
N VAL A 32 8.02 2.49 -7.48
CA VAL A 32 7.61 2.69 -8.89
C VAL A 32 6.42 3.64 -9.07
N LEU A 33 5.62 3.90 -8.03
CA LEU A 33 4.55 4.91 -8.07
C LEU A 33 5.09 6.31 -7.89
N ARG A 34 4.62 7.27 -8.68
CA ARG A 34 4.93 8.71 -8.52
C ARG A 34 4.42 9.24 -7.19
N PRO A 35 5.05 10.29 -6.60
CA PRO A 35 4.49 10.98 -5.45
C PRO A 35 3.05 11.44 -5.73
N GLY A 36 2.11 11.16 -4.81
CA GLY A 36 0.68 11.42 -5.02
C GLY A 36 -0.06 10.38 -5.87
N GLY A 37 0.64 9.39 -6.43
CA GLY A 37 0.06 8.31 -7.23
C GLY A 37 -0.79 7.34 -6.40
N PHE A 38 -1.57 6.53 -7.11
CA PHE A 38 -2.61 5.69 -6.52
C PHE A 38 -2.33 4.20 -6.65
N PHE A 39 -2.64 3.47 -5.59
CA PHE A 39 -2.72 2.02 -5.61
C PHE A 39 -4.16 1.58 -5.40
N VAL A 40 -4.71 0.88 -6.38
CA VAL A 40 -6.03 0.27 -6.30
C VAL A 40 -5.84 -1.20 -6.00
N TRP A 41 -6.43 -1.68 -4.91
CA TRP A 41 -6.34 -3.08 -4.51
C TRP A 41 -7.73 -3.69 -4.41
N SER A 42 -8.04 -4.59 -5.36
CA SER A 42 -9.29 -5.34 -5.39
C SER A 42 -8.98 -6.80 -5.04
N ALA A 43 -9.12 -7.16 -3.77
CA ALA A 43 -8.76 -8.48 -3.27
C ALA A 43 -9.69 -8.93 -2.15
N THR A 44 -9.78 -10.23 -1.93
CA THR A 44 -10.65 -10.81 -0.90
C THR A 44 -10.43 -10.23 0.50
N PRO A 45 -9.21 -9.84 0.96
CA PRO A 45 -9.05 -9.21 2.27
C PRO A 45 -9.78 -7.86 2.41
N VAL A 46 -10.15 -7.23 1.29
CA VAL A 46 -10.88 -5.97 1.31
C VAL A 46 -12.36 -6.18 1.68
N TYR A 47 -12.97 -7.30 1.29
CA TYR A 47 -14.42 -7.50 1.35
C TYR A 47 -14.89 -8.78 2.05
N LEU A 48 -13.99 -9.68 2.44
CA LEU A 48 -14.30 -10.83 3.29
C LEU A 48 -13.94 -10.52 4.74
N ASN A 49 -14.71 -11.10 5.67
CA ASN A 49 -14.64 -10.80 7.11
C ASN A 49 -14.23 -12.01 7.96
N ASP A 50 -13.79 -13.12 7.36
CA ASP A 50 -13.21 -14.22 8.15
C ASP A 50 -11.83 -13.84 8.72
N GLU A 51 -11.43 -14.53 9.78
CA GLU A 51 -10.24 -14.20 10.58
C GLU A 51 -8.97 -14.02 9.74
N ARG A 52 -8.77 -14.88 8.74
CA ARG A 52 -7.60 -14.80 7.85
C ARG A 52 -7.61 -13.50 7.04
N HIS A 53 -8.74 -13.17 6.43
CA HIS A 53 -8.86 -11.97 5.60
C HIS A 53 -8.77 -10.69 6.43
N VAL A 54 -9.36 -10.68 7.63
CA VAL A 54 -9.26 -9.57 8.59
C VAL A 54 -7.81 -9.36 9.05
N SER A 55 -7.08 -10.43 9.35
CA SER A 55 -5.66 -10.36 9.73
C SER A 55 -4.82 -9.71 8.61
N ILE A 56 -4.97 -10.19 7.38
CA ILE A 56 -4.26 -9.65 6.21
C ILE A 56 -4.62 -8.17 5.99
N TRP A 57 -5.90 -7.82 6.11
CA TRP A 57 -6.36 -6.43 5.99
C TRP A 57 -5.69 -5.53 7.04
N ASN A 58 -5.66 -5.95 8.30
CA ASN A 58 -5.05 -5.18 9.37
C ASN A 58 -3.55 -4.99 9.16
N SER A 59 -2.83 -6.03 8.71
CA SER A 59 -1.41 -5.92 8.37
C SER A 59 -1.18 -4.95 7.21
N MET A 60 -2.03 -4.97 6.19
CA MET A 60 -1.98 -4.02 5.07
C MET A 60 -2.24 -2.57 5.51
N VAL A 61 -3.23 -2.35 6.37
CA VAL A 61 -3.53 -1.02 6.92
C VAL A 61 -2.36 -0.51 7.76
N ALA A 62 -1.80 -1.35 8.64
CA ALA A 62 -0.66 -0.97 9.47
C ALA A 62 0.58 -0.61 8.62
N LEU A 63 0.87 -1.41 7.59
CA LEU A 63 2.01 -1.18 6.70
C LEU A 63 1.82 0.08 5.83
N THR A 64 0.64 0.27 5.25
CA THR A 64 0.35 1.49 4.47
C THR A 64 0.44 2.74 5.35
N GLN A 65 -0.06 2.69 6.59
CA GLN A 65 0.06 3.78 7.55
C GLN A 65 1.52 4.07 7.94
N SER A 66 2.36 3.04 8.15
CA SER A 66 3.80 3.24 8.46
C SER A 66 4.58 3.83 7.29
N MET A 67 4.05 3.70 6.07
CA MET A 67 4.56 4.32 4.84
C MET A 67 3.93 5.71 4.55
N CYS A 68 3.10 6.22 5.46
CA CYS A 68 2.30 7.45 5.31
C CYS A 68 1.30 7.45 4.15
N TRP A 69 0.93 6.27 3.65
CA TRP A 69 -0.08 6.17 2.61
C TRP A 69 -1.46 6.44 3.20
N LYS A 70 -2.29 7.15 2.44
CA LYS A 70 -3.66 7.49 2.85
C LYS A 70 -4.64 6.54 2.20
N MET A 71 -5.57 5.98 2.97
CA MET A 71 -6.74 5.31 2.41
C MET A 71 -7.71 6.38 1.94
N VAL A 72 -7.93 6.47 0.62
CA VAL A 72 -8.80 7.48 0.01
C VAL A 72 -10.24 7.00 0.00
N THR A 73 -10.45 5.74 -0.37
CA THR A 73 -11.78 5.14 -0.36
C THR A 73 -11.70 3.63 -0.25
N LYS A 74 -12.73 3.04 0.35
CA LYS A 74 -13.01 1.61 0.32
C LYS A 74 -14.44 1.45 -0.16
N ALA A 75 -14.63 0.73 -1.26
CA ALA A 75 -15.92 0.63 -1.95
C ALA A 75 -16.27 -0.83 -2.23
N MET A 76 -17.56 -1.12 -2.32
CA MET A 76 -18.12 -2.41 -2.70
C MET A 76 -18.92 -2.27 -3.99
N ALA A 77 -18.61 -3.08 -4.99
CA ALA A 77 -19.42 -3.15 -6.21
C ALA A 77 -20.68 -4.00 -5.95
N PRO A 78 -21.77 -3.81 -6.73
CA PRO A 78 -22.97 -4.66 -6.64
C PRO A 78 -22.71 -6.15 -6.83
N THR A 79 -21.61 -6.50 -7.50
CA THR A 79 -21.15 -7.89 -7.68
C THR A 79 -20.59 -8.53 -6.41
N GLY A 80 -20.53 -7.79 -5.30
CA GLY A 80 -19.92 -8.23 -4.03
C GLY A 80 -18.39 -8.14 -4.01
N VAL A 81 -17.77 -7.58 -5.04
CA VAL A 81 -16.32 -7.35 -5.08
C VAL A 81 -15.99 -5.98 -4.50
N GLY A 82 -15.18 -5.97 -3.44
CA GLY A 82 -14.65 -4.75 -2.85
C GLY A 82 -13.30 -4.34 -3.39
N LEU A 83 -13.04 -3.03 -3.33
CA LEU A 83 -11.74 -2.42 -3.61
C LEU A 83 -11.40 -1.36 -2.57
N VAL A 84 -10.11 -1.14 -2.38
CA VAL A 84 -9.58 0.00 -1.64
C VAL A 84 -8.64 0.79 -2.53
N VAL A 85 -8.67 2.12 -2.40
CA VAL A 85 -7.75 3.03 -3.06
C VAL A 85 -6.85 3.65 -2.00
N TYR A 86 -5.55 3.46 -2.15
CA TYR A 86 -4.54 4.15 -1.36
C TYR A 86 -3.83 5.21 -2.20
N GLN A 87 -3.39 6.28 -1.55
CA GLN A 87 -2.59 7.32 -2.16
C GLN A 87 -1.23 7.42 -1.48
N LYS A 88 -0.16 7.33 -2.27
CA LYS A 88 1.23 7.57 -1.85
C LYS A 88 1.38 9.06 -1.50
N PRO A 89 2.12 9.44 -0.43
CA PRO A 89 2.37 10.84 -0.12
C PRO A 89 3.04 11.58 -1.30
N THR A 90 2.76 12.87 -1.43
CA THR A 90 3.37 13.75 -2.46
C THR A 90 4.79 14.18 -2.10
N SER A 91 5.20 14.00 -0.84
CA SER A 91 6.54 14.33 -0.36
C SER A 91 7.04 13.27 0.63
N PRO A 92 8.37 13.11 0.78
CA PRO A 92 8.94 12.18 1.74
C PRO A 92 8.99 12.77 3.18
N SER A 93 8.44 13.96 3.43
CA SER A 93 8.60 14.65 4.71
C SER A 93 8.03 13.86 5.89
N CYS A 94 6.89 13.18 5.69
CA CYS A 94 6.24 12.38 6.73
C CYS A 94 7.14 11.24 7.25
N TYR A 95 8.09 10.74 6.44
CA TYR A 95 8.98 9.66 6.85
C TYR A 95 9.91 10.10 7.99
N LYS A 96 10.17 11.41 8.12
CA LYS A 96 10.98 12.03 9.19
C LYS A 96 10.23 12.08 10.52
N GLU A 97 8.90 12.05 10.49
CA GLU A 97 8.03 12.17 11.66
C GLU A 97 7.57 10.79 12.19
N ARG A 98 8.02 9.70 11.57
CA ARG A 98 7.64 8.34 11.98
C ARG A 98 8.19 8.03 13.37
N GLN A 99 7.32 7.50 14.23
CA GLN A 99 7.71 6.99 15.56
C GLN A 99 8.72 5.85 15.47
N LYS A 100 8.62 5.01 14.42
CA LYS A 100 9.54 3.91 14.14
C LYS A 100 10.09 4.04 12.72
N ASN A 101 11.41 4.01 12.57
CA ASN A 101 12.07 4.00 11.27
C ASN A 101 12.13 2.59 10.68
N ASP A 102 10.96 2.03 10.39
CA ASP A 102 10.81 0.66 9.92
C ASP A 102 9.75 0.60 8.79
N PRO A 103 10.13 0.25 7.55
CA PRO A 103 11.50 -0.03 7.10
C PRO A 103 12.36 1.25 7.06
N PRO A 104 13.69 1.11 7.23
CA PRO A 104 14.61 2.24 7.27
C PRO A 104 14.69 2.96 5.92
N MET A 105 14.80 4.30 5.96
CA MET A 105 15.15 5.07 4.75
C MET A 105 16.56 4.70 4.26
N CYS A 106 16.73 4.62 2.94
CA CYS A 106 18.06 4.48 2.34
C CYS A 106 18.90 5.71 2.71
N ARG A 107 20.19 5.50 3.04
CA ARG A 107 21.13 6.60 3.20
C ARG A 107 21.48 7.14 1.81
N THR A 108 21.34 8.44 1.61
CA THR A 108 21.96 9.10 0.46
C THR A 108 23.46 9.10 0.75
N THR A 109 24.23 8.22 0.12
CA THR A 109 25.69 8.38 0.16
C THR A 109 26.05 9.66 -0.58
N ALA A 110 26.83 10.51 0.09
CA ALA A 110 27.49 11.66 -0.50
C ALA A 110 28.58 11.19 -1.47
#